data_AF-A0A954CPF1-F1
#
_entry.id   AF-A0A954CPF1-F1
#
_cell.length_a   1.000
_cell.length_b   1.000
_cell.length_c   1.000
_cell.angle_alpha   90.00
_cell.angle_beta   90.00
_cell.angle_gamma   90.00
#
_symmetry.space_group_name_H-M   'P 1'
#
loop_
_entity.id
_entity.type
_entity.pdbx_description
1 polymer ?
#
loop_
_entity_poly.entity_id
_entity_poly.type
_entity_poly.pdbx_seq_one_letter_code
_entity_poly.pdbx_strand_id
1 'polypeptide(L)' 'MNSPTPAMAQYLAAKEQHPDALLFFRMGDFYELFFDDAQEASRAL' A
#
# COMPACT_ATOMS: atom_id res chain seq x y z
N MET A 1 -4.08 -16.44 15.52
CA MET A 1 -3.69 -15.06 15.19
C MET A 1 -3.24 -15.06 13.75
N ASN A 2 -3.91 -14.31 12.87
CA ASN A 2 -3.62 -14.33 11.44
C ASN A 2 -2.62 -13.21 11.13
N SER A 3 -1.36 -13.56 10.90
CA SER A 3 -0.33 -12.60 10.51
C SER A 3 -0.58 -12.11 9.08
N PRO A 4 -0.19 -10.86 8.74
CA PRO A 4 -0.27 -10.39 7.36
C PRO A 4 0.58 -11.27 6.44
N THR A 5 0.18 -11.37 5.17
CA THR A 5 0.99 -12.03 4.15
C THR A 5 2.35 -11.34 4.03
N PRO A 6 3.40 -12.02 3.55
CA PRO A 6 4.72 -11.39 3.39
C PRO A 6 4.69 -10.09 2.58
N ALA A 7 3.88 -10.02 1.52
CA ALA A 7 3.70 -8.81 0.73
C ALA A 7 3.07 -7.67 1.54
N MET A 8 2.03 -7.97 2.32
CA MET A 8 1.38 -6.95 3.15
C MET A 8 2.24 -6.51 4.33
N ALA A 9 3.05 -7.39 4.90
CA ALA A 9 4.03 -6.99 5.90
C ALA A 9 5.03 -5.97 5.35
N GLN A 10 5.49 -6.14 4.10
CA GLN A 10 6.38 -5.18 3.43
C GLN A 10 5.68 -3.84 3.17
N TYR A 11 4.45 -3.87 2.66
CA TYR A 11 3.66 -2.66 2.44
C TYR A 11 3.46 -1.88 3.76
N LEU A 12 3.03 -2.56 4.82
CA LEU A 12 2.77 -1.94 6.12
C LEU A 12 4.05 -1.35 6.72
N ALA A 13 5.19 -2.05 6.63
CA ALA A 13 6.47 -1.55 7.12
C ALA A 13 6.96 -0.32 6.32
N ALA A 14 6.69 -0.27 5.01
CA ALA A 14 6.99 0.90 4.19
C ALA A 14 6.06 2.08 4.54
N LYS A 15 4.78 1.82 4.80
CA LYS A 15 3.80 2.85 5.18
C LYS A 15 4.11 3.44 6.55
N GLU A 16 4.59 2.64 7.49
CA GLU A 16 5.04 3.14 8.80
C GLU A 16 6.20 4.14 8.68
N GLN A 17 7.11 3.93 7.71
CA GLN A 17 8.22 4.84 7.44
C GLN A 17 7.81 6.10 6.66
N HIS A 18 6.71 6.02 5.92
CA HIS A 18 6.21 7.09 5.06
C HIS A 18 4.68 7.26 5.21
N PRO A 19 4.20 7.68 6.40
CA PRO A 19 2.77 7.70 6.71
C PRO A 19 1.97 8.63 5.79
N ASP A 20 2.57 9.72 5.34
CA ASP A 20 1.90 10.75 4.53
C ASP A 20 2.07 10.53 3.00
N ALA A 21 2.77 9.48 2.58
CA ALA A 21 3.03 9.22 1.16
C ALA A 21 2.03 8.20 0.58
N LEU A 22 1.64 8.40 -0.69
CA LEU A 22 0.96 7.35 -1.48
C LEU A 22 1.98 6.31 -1.93
N LEU A 23 1.79 5.06 -1.51
CA LEU A 23 2.71 3.96 -1.78
C LEU A 23 2.24 3.10 -2.96
N PHE A 24 2.78 3.39 -4.13
CA PHE A 24 2.62 2.56 -5.32
C PHE A 24 3.39 1.24 -5.16
N PHE A 25 2.71 0.19 -4.75
CA PHE A 25 3.30 -1.12 -4.52
C PHE A 25 3.28 -1.96 -5.80
N ARG A 26 4.45 -2.39 -6.27
CA ARG A 26 4.53 -3.15 -7.53
C ARG A 26 4.08 -4.59 -7.34
N MET A 27 3.01 -4.97 -8.02
CA MET A 27 2.48 -6.33 -8.08
C MET A 27 2.49 -6.82 -9.53
N GLY A 28 3.60 -7.47 -9.91
CA GLY A 28 3.84 -7.89 -11.29
C GLY A 28 3.98 -6.69 -12.23
N ASP A 29 3.03 -6.57 -13.17
CA ASP A 29 3.01 -5.53 -14.20
C ASP A 29 2.26 -4.27 -13.77
N PHE A 30 1.60 -4.29 -12.62
CA PHE A 30 0.80 -3.19 -12.11
C PHE A 30 1.38 -2.58 -10.83
N TYR A 31 0.98 -1.35 -10.57
CA TYR A 31 1.12 -0.74 -9.25
C TYR A 31 -0.24 -0.77 -8.57
N GLU A 32 -0.27 -1.35 -7.37
CA GLU A 32 -1.42 -1.37 -6.50
C GLU A 32 -1.21 -0.40 -5.34
N LEU A 33 -2.29 0.28 -4.96
CA LEU A 33 -2.40 1.08 -3.75
C LEU A 33 -3.36 0.33 -2.82
N PHE A 34 -3.09 0.35 -1.53
CA PHE A 34 -3.90 -0.37 -0.54
C PHE A 34 -4.47 0.60 0.50
N PHE A 35 -5.58 0.21 1.13
CA PHE A 35 -6.22 0.95 2.22
C PHE A 35 -6.54 2.41 1.84
N ASP A 36 -6.10 3.38 2.65
CA ASP A 36 -6.39 4.80 2.44
C ASP A 36 -5.70 5.35 1.21
N ASP A 37 -4.52 4.84 0.84
CA ASP A 37 -3.82 5.24 -0.39
C ASP A 37 -4.67 4.96 -1.64
N ALA A 38 -5.42 3.85 -1.64
CA ALA A 38 -6.35 3.53 -2.72
C ALA A 38 -7.54 4.49 -2.77
N GLN A 39 -8.09 4.84 -1.60
CA GLN A 39 -9.21 5.78 -1.51
C GLN A 39 -8.80 7.19 -1.93
N GLU A 40 -7.62 7.66 -1.49
CA GLU A 40 -7.08 8.97 -1.85
C GLU A 40 -6.81 9.07 -3.35
N ALA A 41 -6.12 8.07 -3.91
CA ALA A 41 -5.86 8.06 -5.35
C ALA A 41 -7.14 7.97 -6.19
N SER A 42 -8.15 7.21 -5.73
CA SER A 42 -9.45 7.13 -6.41
C SER A 42 -10.22 8.45 -6.43
N ARG A 43 -9.94 9.39 -5.52
CA ARG A 43 -10.57 10.73 -5.52
C ARG A 43 -9.87 11.72 -6.44
N ALA A 44 -8.61 11.43 -6.81
CA ALA A 44 -7.79 12.30 -7.64
C ALA A 44 -7.99 12.07 -9.15
N LEU A 45 -8.77 11.05 -9.54
CA LEU A 45 -9.08 10.65 -10.91
C LEU A 45 -10.58 10.78 -11.19
#